data_AF-A0A8J8FI42-F1
#
_entry.id   AF-A0A8J8FI42-F1
#
_cell.length_a   1.000
_cell.length_b   1.000
_cell.length_c   1.000
_cell.angle_alpha   90.00
_cell.angle_beta   90.00
_cell.angle_gamma   90.00
#
_symmetry.space_group_name_H-M   'P 1'
#
loop_
_entity.id
_entity.type
_entity.pdbx_description
1 polymer ?
#
loop_
_entity_poly.entity_id
_entity_poly.type
_entity_poly.pdbx_seq_one_letter_code
_entity_poly.pdbx_strand_id
1 'polypeptide(L)'
;MNKRLSIKLVKWQKYFYPLAALLFAVLSPPLAADDISGADKYAWSENTGWFNFKSTHEPVTVHDDHLEGYVWAENVGWIRLGTFVGGGSHTYTNNSATNYGVNNDGSGNLSGYGWGENIGWVNFNPSNSQVSIDAGTGDFSGFAWAENIGWIHFQNSSPAYKVQRVIPPGGPGGGNNIQPIPTLSFWALLILAALMALQGGRLASERLARHPTS
;
A
#
# COMPACT_ATOMS: atom_id res chain seq x y z
N MET A 1 9.74 -43.17 35.32
CA MET A 1 9.87 -42.55 33.99
C MET A 1 10.17 -41.05 34.17
N ASN A 2 11.36 -40.59 33.76
CA ASN A 2 11.65 -39.23 33.23
C ASN A 2 11.69 -37.99 34.16
N LYS A 3 12.62 -37.91 35.13
CA LYS A 3 13.06 -36.59 35.69
C LYS A 3 14.05 -35.83 34.77
N ARG A 4 14.77 -36.53 33.89
CA ARG A 4 15.74 -35.91 32.95
C ARG A 4 15.11 -35.22 31.74
N LEU A 5 13.87 -35.54 31.37
CA LEU A 5 13.16 -34.87 30.26
C LEU A 5 12.55 -33.53 30.68
N SER A 6 12.00 -33.41 31.90
CA SER A 6 11.38 -32.16 32.37
C SER A 6 12.34 -30.97 32.44
N ILE A 7 13.64 -31.19 32.71
CA ILE A 7 14.62 -30.10 32.81
C ILE A 7 15.00 -29.53 31.43
N LYS A 8 14.96 -30.35 30.36
CA LYS A 8 15.24 -29.89 28.99
C LYS A 8 14.08 -29.10 28.39
N LEU A 9 12.83 -29.46 28.71
CA LEU A 9 11.62 -28.81 28.23
C LEU A 9 11.44 -27.37 28.75
N VAL A 10 11.76 -27.11 30.02
CA VAL A 10 11.58 -25.77 30.62
C VAL A 10 12.60 -24.74 30.12
N LYS A 11 13.80 -25.17 29.68
CA LYS A 11 14.84 -24.24 29.16
C LYS A 11 14.46 -23.62 27.82
N TRP A 12 13.69 -24.31 26.98
CA TRP A 12 13.30 -23.80 25.65
C TRP A 12 12.17 -22.78 25.69
N GLN A 13 11.34 -22.79 26.74
CA GLN A 13 10.21 -21.88 26.89
C GLN A 13 10.66 -20.41 27.08
N LYS A 14 11.83 -20.18 27.69
CA LYS A 14 12.41 -18.83 27.86
C LYS A 14 12.92 -18.20 26.56
N TYR A 15 13.25 -18.99 25.55
CA TYR A 15 13.69 -18.51 24.24
C TYR A 15 12.58 -18.47 23.19
N PHE A 16 11.46 -19.15 23.46
CA PHE A 16 10.31 -19.24 22.55
C PHE A 16 9.56 -17.90 22.42
N TYR A 17 9.40 -17.16 23.51
CA TYR A 17 8.69 -15.87 23.51
C TYR A 17 9.44 -14.72 22.82
N PRO A 18 10.77 -14.50 23.02
CA PRO A 18 11.48 -13.47 22.27
C PRO A 18 11.63 -13.83 20.79
N LEU A 19 11.74 -15.11 20.43
CA LEU A 19 11.81 -15.55 19.03
C LEU A 19 10.45 -15.41 18.32
N ALA A 20 9.34 -15.67 18.99
CA ALA A 20 8.00 -15.44 18.45
C ALA A 20 7.66 -13.95 18.30
N ALA A 21 8.13 -13.09 19.20
CA ALA A 21 7.98 -11.64 19.08
C ALA A 21 8.84 -11.05 17.94
N LEU A 22 10.06 -11.57 17.76
CA LEU A 22 10.91 -11.21 16.61
C LEU A 22 10.30 -11.69 15.28
N LEU A 23 9.67 -12.86 15.27
CA LEU A 23 8.99 -13.41 14.09
C LEU A 23 7.70 -12.65 13.74
N PHE A 24 6.99 -12.10 14.74
CA PHE A 24 5.83 -11.23 14.52
C PHE A 24 6.22 -9.84 14.00
N ALA A 25 7.38 -9.31 14.42
CA ALA A 25 7.91 -8.03 13.93
C ALA A 25 8.39 -8.10 12.45
N VAL A 26 8.72 -9.29 11.95
CA VAL A 26 9.12 -9.53 10.54
C VAL A 26 7.92 -9.86 9.64
N LEU A 27 6.72 -9.98 10.22
CA LEU A 27 5.46 -10.33 9.53
C LEU A 27 4.46 -9.16 9.50
N SER A 28 4.93 -7.93 9.63
CA SER A 28 4.15 -6.80 9.13
C SER A 28 4.09 -6.95 7.61
N PRO A 29 2.91 -7.22 7.00
CA PRO A 29 2.81 -7.13 5.56
C PRO A 29 3.27 -5.72 5.16
N PRO A 30 4.07 -5.56 4.08
CA PRO A 30 4.20 -4.23 3.49
C PRO A 30 2.79 -3.71 3.24
N LEU A 31 2.52 -2.45 3.61
CA LEU A 31 1.27 -1.79 3.23
C LEU A 31 1.06 -2.06 1.74
N ALA A 32 -0.11 -2.59 1.39
CA ALA A 32 -0.42 -2.96 0.01
C ALA A 32 -0.30 -1.70 -0.84
N ALA A 33 0.75 -1.67 -1.66
CA ALA A 33 0.98 -0.60 -2.59
C ALA A 33 0.20 -0.95 -3.86
N ASP A 34 -0.69 -0.04 -4.26
CA ASP A 34 -1.52 -0.22 -5.44
C ASP A 34 -0.89 0.51 -6.63
N ASP A 35 -0.64 -0.23 -7.70
CA ASP A 35 -0.18 0.30 -8.97
C ASP A 35 -1.27 1.12 -9.67
N ILE A 36 -0.90 2.09 -10.52
CA ILE A 36 -1.86 2.73 -11.44
C ILE A 36 -2.27 1.76 -12.56
N SER A 37 -3.52 1.87 -13.04
CA SER A 37 -4.07 1.11 -14.17
C SER A 37 -3.31 1.40 -15.47
N GLY A 38 -3.10 0.38 -16.30
CA GLY A 38 -2.46 0.57 -17.61
C GLY A 38 -3.36 1.28 -18.65
N ALA A 39 -4.68 1.18 -18.47
CA ALA A 39 -5.68 1.79 -19.34
C ALA A 39 -6.07 3.19 -18.86
N ASP A 40 -6.28 3.33 -17.55
CA ASP A 40 -6.81 4.53 -16.90
C ASP A 40 -5.71 5.21 -16.07
N LYS A 41 -4.89 6.03 -16.75
CA LYS A 41 -3.66 6.61 -16.19
C LYS A 41 -3.47 8.09 -16.49
N TYR A 42 -4.46 8.74 -17.10
CA TYR A 42 -4.30 10.09 -17.61
C TYR A 42 -5.18 11.08 -16.86
N ALA A 43 -4.55 12.12 -16.31
CA ALA A 43 -5.19 13.35 -15.90
C ALA A 43 -4.98 14.43 -16.97
N TRP A 44 -5.73 15.52 -16.89
CA TRP A 44 -5.73 16.58 -17.91
C TRP A 44 -5.61 17.97 -17.29
N SER A 45 -4.87 18.86 -17.95
CA SER A 45 -4.93 20.29 -17.71
C SER A 45 -5.22 21.02 -19.03
N GLU A 46 -6.12 22.00 -19.01
CA GLU A 46 -6.41 22.82 -20.20
C GLU A 46 -5.19 23.61 -20.69
N ASN A 47 -4.26 23.94 -19.79
CA ASN A 47 -3.09 24.76 -20.09
C ASN A 47 -1.84 23.95 -20.46
N THR A 48 -1.83 22.63 -20.24
CA THR A 48 -0.60 21.80 -20.34
C THR A 48 -0.83 20.42 -20.95
N GLY A 49 -2.08 19.99 -21.11
CA GLY A 49 -2.41 18.72 -21.73
C GLY A 49 -2.36 17.53 -20.77
N TRP A 50 -1.88 16.40 -21.26
CA TRP A 50 -1.98 15.10 -20.59
C TRP A 50 -0.90 14.87 -19.53
N PHE A 51 -1.30 14.30 -18.40
CA PHE A 51 -0.45 13.87 -17.30
C PHE A 51 -0.56 12.35 -17.15
N ASN A 52 0.51 11.62 -17.42
CA ASN A 52 0.60 10.16 -17.36
C ASN A 52 1.12 9.69 -15.99
N PHE A 53 0.25 9.02 -15.23
CA PHE A 53 0.55 8.46 -13.91
C PHE A 53 1.20 7.07 -13.96
N LYS A 54 1.23 6.42 -15.13
CA LYS A 54 1.90 5.12 -15.33
C LYS A 54 2.92 5.21 -16.47
N SER A 55 3.94 6.04 -16.26
CA SER A 55 5.11 6.11 -17.14
C SER A 55 5.94 4.83 -17.08
N THR A 56 6.83 4.62 -18.05
CA THR A 56 7.70 3.43 -18.13
C THR A 56 8.97 3.54 -17.28
N HIS A 57 9.31 4.71 -16.75
CA HIS A 57 10.52 4.91 -15.94
C HIS A 57 10.22 4.73 -14.45
N GLU A 58 9.32 5.54 -13.89
CA GLU A 58 8.95 5.50 -12.47
C GLU A 58 7.47 5.81 -12.32
N PRO A 59 6.57 4.80 -12.40
CA PRO A 59 5.14 5.02 -12.29
C PRO A 59 4.75 5.45 -10.87
N VAL A 60 3.61 6.11 -10.77
CA VAL A 60 3.03 6.45 -9.47
C VAL A 60 2.62 5.17 -8.74
N THR A 61 2.92 5.13 -7.45
CA THR A 61 2.50 4.06 -6.53
C THR A 61 1.64 4.67 -5.44
N VAL A 62 0.48 4.07 -5.17
CA VAL A 62 -0.45 4.54 -4.14
C VAL A 62 -0.31 3.66 -2.90
N HIS A 63 0.18 4.24 -1.81
CA HIS A 63 0.13 3.64 -0.48
C HIS A 63 -1.07 4.16 0.30
N ASP A 64 -1.38 3.51 1.42
CA ASP A 64 -2.45 3.92 2.31
C ASP A 64 -2.18 5.29 2.95
N ASP A 65 -0.92 5.66 3.15
CA ASP A 65 -0.52 6.90 3.85
C ASP A 65 0.17 7.95 2.95
N HIS A 66 0.62 7.58 1.76
CA HIS A 66 1.30 8.49 0.84
C HIS A 66 1.33 7.99 -0.60
N LEU A 67 1.79 8.84 -1.52
CA LEU A 67 2.13 8.46 -2.89
C LEU A 67 3.65 8.55 -3.09
N GLU A 68 4.15 7.69 -3.96
CA GLU A 68 5.53 7.70 -4.45
C GLU A 68 5.55 7.75 -5.99
N GLY A 69 6.75 7.99 -6.55
CA GLY A 69 6.99 7.93 -7.99
C GLY A 69 6.75 9.25 -8.71
N TYR A 70 6.63 9.15 -10.04
CA TYR A 70 6.63 10.30 -10.94
C TYR A 70 5.46 10.28 -11.93
N VAL A 71 4.90 11.47 -12.15
CA VAL A 71 3.96 11.75 -13.23
C VAL A 71 4.74 12.35 -14.38
N TRP A 72 4.51 11.86 -15.60
CA TRP A 72 5.05 12.46 -16.82
C TRP A 72 4.00 13.35 -17.49
N ALA A 73 4.34 14.60 -17.77
CA ALA A 73 3.51 15.46 -18.61
C ALA A 73 4.36 16.01 -19.76
N GLU A 74 3.93 15.79 -21.00
CA GLU A 74 4.75 16.06 -22.20
C GLU A 74 5.23 17.51 -22.28
N ASN A 75 4.44 18.45 -21.79
CA ASN A 75 4.70 19.88 -21.90
C ASN A 75 5.45 20.49 -20.71
N VAL A 76 5.57 19.78 -19.58
CA VAL A 76 6.25 20.29 -18.36
C VAL A 76 7.24 19.30 -17.75
N GLY A 77 7.37 18.11 -18.32
CA GLY A 77 8.30 17.08 -17.89
C GLY A 77 7.81 16.30 -16.67
N TRP A 78 8.76 15.95 -15.80
CA TRP A 78 8.53 15.09 -14.64
C TRP A 78 8.01 15.85 -13.43
N ILE A 79 7.00 15.29 -12.77
CA ILE A 79 6.49 15.73 -11.48
C ILE A 79 6.72 14.60 -10.47
N ARG A 80 7.51 14.85 -9.45
CA ARG A 80 7.74 13.93 -8.33
C ARG A 80 6.62 14.08 -7.30
N LEU A 81 6.03 12.97 -6.86
CA LEU A 81 4.93 13.00 -5.88
C LEU A 81 5.37 12.95 -4.41
N GLY A 82 6.67 12.86 -4.15
CA GLY A 82 7.22 13.07 -2.81
C GLY A 82 8.67 12.63 -2.67
N THR A 83 9.30 13.03 -1.57
CA THR A 83 10.73 12.78 -1.35
C THR A 83 11.06 11.37 -0.85
N PHE A 84 10.06 10.64 -0.36
CA PHE A 84 10.20 9.28 0.15
C PHE A 84 10.05 8.26 -1.00
N VAL A 85 10.77 7.15 -0.89
CA VAL A 85 10.79 6.07 -1.88
C VAL A 85 11.01 4.73 -1.19
N GLY A 86 10.52 3.66 -1.82
CA GLY A 86 10.79 2.28 -1.41
C GLY A 86 9.68 1.67 -0.53
N GLY A 87 8.59 2.40 -0.32
CA GLY A 87 7.44 1.98 0.45
C GLY A 87 7.71 1.91 1.96
N GLY A 88 6.74 1.36 2.68
CA GLY A 88 6.68 1.43 4.14
C GLY A 88 5.81 2.59 4.60
N SER A 89 5.61 2.72 5.92
CA SER A 89 4.76 3.80 6.43
C SER A 89 5.49 5.13 6.40
N HIS A 90 4.83 6.14 5.84
CA HIS A 90 5.36 7.49 5.73
C HIS A 90 4.23 8.53 5.72
N THR A 91 4.53 9.71 6.28
CA THR A 91 3.67 10.88 6.15
C THR A 91 4.55 12.11 6.00
N TYR A 92 4.35 12.83 4.90
CA TYR A 92 5.07 14.06 4.60
C TYR A 92 4.56 15.19 5.50
N THR A 93 5.48 15.89 6.17
CA THR A 93 5.12 17.08 6.96
C THR A 93 4.85 18.29 6.08
N ASN A 94 5.29 18.27 4.80
CA ASN A 94 5.06 19.32 3.81
C ASN A 94 5.47 20.72 4.29
N ASN A 95 6.62 20.82 4.97
CA ASN A 95 7.14 22.05 5.56
C ASN A 95 8.57 22.40 5.09
N SER A 96 9.15 21.61 4.18
CA SER A 96 10.48 21.86 3.62
C SER A 96 10.64 21.22 2.24
N ALA A 97 11.64 21.68 1.49
CA ALA A 97 12.01 21.10 0.19
C ALA A 97 12.59 19.67 0.29
N THR A 98 12.92 19.20 1.50
CA THR A 98 13.42 17.83 1.72
C THR A 98 12.36 16.88 2.27
N ASN A 99 11.19 17.42 2.66
CA ASN A 99 10.07 16.65 3.21
C ASN A 99 8.75 17.18 2.65
N TYR A 100 8.60 17.05 1.33
CA TYR A 100 7.37 17.29 0.61
C TYR A 100 6.88 16.01 -0.02
N GLY A 101 5.58 15.93 -0.22
CA GLY A 101 4.95 14.86 -0.98
C GLY A 101 3.45 14.83 -0.78
N VAL A 102 2.81 13.94 -1.54
CA VAL A 102 1.37 13.72 -1.50
C VAL A 102 1.07 12.67 -0.44
N ASN A 103 0.33 13.09 0.59
CA ASN A 103 -0.19 12.20 1.63
C ASN A 103 -1.53 11.62 1.19
N ASN A 104 -1.79 10.39 1.61
CA ASN A 104 -3.11 9.75 1.59
C ASN A 104 -3.55 9.56 3.05
N ASP A 105 -4.80 9.83 3.39
CA ASP A 105 -5.29 9.69 4.77
C ASP A 105 -5.81 8.27 5.10
N GLY A 106 -5.55 7.29 4.23
CA GLY A 106 -6.07 5.93 4.31
C GLY A 106 -7.52 5.79 3.83
N SER A 107 -8.24 6.90 3.66
CA SER A 107 -9.60 6.95 3.10
C SER A 107 -9.61 7.42 1.64
N GLY A 108 -8.42 7.66 1.06
CA GLY A 108 -8.26 8.14 -0.30
C GLY A 108 -8.30 9.66 -0.42
N ASN A 109 -8.36 10.44 0.66
CA ASN A 109 -8.33 11.91 0.55
C ASN A 109 -6.88 12.38 0.49
N LEU A 110 -6.47 12.92 -0.66
CA LEU A 110 -5.08 13.31 -0.88
C LEU A 110 -4.82 14.73 -0.37
N SER A 111 -3.58 14.99 0.03
CA SER A 111 -3.12 16.31 0.46
C SER A 111 -1.62 16.46 0.24
N GLY A 112 -1.08 17.66 0.47
CA GLY A 112 0.34 17.93 0.28
C GLY A 112 0.67 18.28 -1.17
N TYR A 113 1.93 18.06 -1.55
CA TYR A 113 2.49 18.66 -2.77
C TYR A 113 3.33 17.69 -3.60
N GLY A 114 3.11 17.72 -4.92
CA GLY A 114 4.09 17.27 -5.91
C GLY A 114 4.96 18.43 -6.39
N TRP A 115 6.10 18.12 -7.01
CA TRP A 115 7.01 19.13 -7.54
C TRP A 115 7.59 18.72 -8.89
N GLY A 116 7.67 19.64 -9.85
CA GLY A 116 8.41 19.45 -11.10
C GLY A 116 9.13 20.71 -11.55
N GLU A 117 10.27 20.55 -12.22
CA GLU A 117 11.17 21.66 -12.60
C GLU A 117 10.48 22.75 -13.44
N ASN A 118 9.59 22.35 -14.38
CA ASN A 118 8.94 23.30 -15.29
C ASN A 118 7.50 23.67 -14.87
N ILE A 119 6.92 23.00 -13.87
CA ILE A 119 5.54 23.24 -13.39
C ILE A 119 5.49 23.86 -11.99
N GLY A 120 6.56 23.76 -11.21
CA GLY A 120 6.59 24.19 -9.82
C GLY A 120 5.83 23.23 -8.90
N TRP A 121 5.25 23.79 -7.84
CA TRP A 121 4.46 23.04 -6.86
C TRP A 121 3.07 22.67 -7.40
N VAL A 122 2.66 21.44 -7.15
CA VAL A 122 1.33 20.92 -7.45
C VAL A 122 0.65 20.58 -6.13
N ASN A 123 -0.36 21.36 -5.73
CA ASN A 123 -1.14 21.15 -4.51
C ASN A 123 -2.31 20.20 -4.75
N PHE A 124 -2.39 19.11 -3.99
CA PHE A 124 -3.43 18.08 -4.09
C PHE A 124 -4.67 18.35 -3.21
N ASN A 125 -4.62 19.37 -2.34
CA ASN A 125 -5.75 19.84 -1.53
C ASN A 125 -5.80 21.39 -1.47
N PRO A 126 -6.03 22.08 -2.60
CA PRO A 126 -6.19 23.53 -2.62
C PRO A 126 -7.51 23.98 -1.95
N SER A 127 -7.66 25.26 -1.62
CA SER A 127 -8.77 25.77 -0.77
C SER A 127 -10.21 25.48 -1.24
N ASN A 128 -10.42 25.02 -2.48
CA ASN A 128 -11.75 24.72 -3.02
C ASN A 128 -11.78 23.39 -3.82
N SER A 129 -10.78 22.53 -3.68
CA SER A 129 -10.78 21.22 -4.31
C SER A 129 -9.88 20.28 -3.54
N GLN A 130 -10.10 18.99 -3.73
CA GLN A 130 -9.23 17.96 -3.20
C GLN A 130 -9.19 16.82 -4.20
N VAL A 131 -8.00 16.26 -4.42
CA VAL A 131 -7.89 15.01 -5.15
C VAL A 131 -8.27 13.88 -4.19
N SER A 132 -9.19 13.02 -4.59
CA SER A 132 -9.57 11.85 -3.81
C SER A 132 -9.58 10.57 -4.64
N ILE A 133 -9.44 9.43 -3.98
CA ILE A 133 -9.44 8.10 -4.57
C ILE A 133 -10.65 7.35 -4.03
N ASP A 134 -11.56 6.91 -4.90
CA ASP A 134 -12.66 6.06 -4.49
C ASP A 134 -12.13 4.70 -4.03
N ALA A 135 -12.44 4.30 -2.80
CA ALA A 135 -11.94 3.05 -2.25
C ALA A 135 -12.46 1.81 -3.00
N GLY A 136 -13.66 1.92 -3.59
CA GLY A 136 -14.40 0.88 -4.30
C GLY A 136 -14.01 0.70 -5.77
N THR A 137 -13.70 1.78 -6.48
CA THR A 137 -13.34 1.74 -7.90
C THR A 137 -11.88 2.06 -8.18
N GLY A 138 -11.17 2.62 -7.19
CA GLY A 138 -9.81 3.12 -7.34
C GLY A 138 -9.72 4.39 -8.18
N ASP A 139 -10.86 4.96 -8.59
CA ASP A 139 -10.91 6.12 -9.47
C ASP A 139 -10.48 7.37 -8.72
N PHE A 140 -9.58 8.14 -9.31
CA PHE A 140 -9.20 9.44 -8.82
C PHE A 140 -10.24 10.48 -9.28
N SER A 141 -10.54 11.43 -8.41
CA SER A 141 -11.48 12.51 -8.67
C SER A 141 -10.96 13.85 -8.15
N GLY A 142 -11.63 14.94 -8.52
CA GLY A 142 -11.29 16.29 -8.09
C GLY A 142 -10.14 16.92 -8.88
N PHE A 143 -9.59 18.01 -8.34
CA PHE A 143 -8.58 18.82 -9.00
C PHE A 143 -7.38 19.11 -8.10
N ALA A 144 -6.18 19.01 -8.68
CA ALA A 144 -4.98 19.60 -8.11
C ALA A 144 -4.74 20.99 -8.73
N TRP A 145 -4.02 21.84 -8.01
CA TRP A 145 -3.63 23.18 -8.47
C TRP A 145 -2.12 23.30 -8.60
N ALA A 146 -1.65 23.74 -9.75
CA ALA A 146 -0.25 24.08 -9.98
C ALA A 146 -0.13 25.57 -10.32
N GLU A 147 0.75 26.30 -9.65
CA GLU A 147 0.84 27.76 -9.80
C GLU A 147 1.14 28.21 -11.22
N ASN A 148 1.92 27.43 -11.97
CA ASN A 148 2.38 27.81 -13.30
C ASN A 148 1.43 27.40 -14.43
N ILE A 149 0.52 26.44 -14.19
CA ILE A 149 -0.34 25.87 -15.25
C ILE A 149 -1.81 25.77 -14.87
N GLY A 150 -2.17 26.10 -13.63
CA GLY A 150 -3.54 26.06 -13.15
C GLY A 150 -4.03 24.67 -12.77
N TRP A 151 -5.27 24.35 -13.15
CA TRP A 151 -5.97 23.16 -12.69
C TRP A 151 -5.54 21.89 -13.44
N ILE A 152 -5.41 20.80 -12.69
CA ILE A 152 -5.22 19.44 -13.21
C ILE A 152 -6.43 18.62 -12.75
N HIS A 153 -7.20 18.09 -13.70
CA HIS A 153 -8.42 17.32 -13.49
C HIS A 153 -8.16 15.83 -13.63
N PHE A 154 -8.65 15.03 -12.67
CA PHE A 154 -8.30 13.62 -12.56
C PHE A 154 -9.25 12.65 -13.28
N GLN A 155 -10.44 13.11 -13.68
CA GLN A 155 -11.37 12.32 -14.50
C GLN A 155 -12.33 13.20 -15.27
N ASN A 156 -12.88 12.72 -16.37
CA ASN A 156 -13.96 13.38 -17.08
C ASN A 156 -14.78 12.34 -17.85
N SER A 157 -16.05 12.61 -18.08
CA SER A 157 -16.95 11.71 -18.81
C SER A 157 -16.94 11.96 -20.32
N SER A 158 -16.71 13.19 -20.77
CA SER A 158 -16.69 13.55 -22.20
C SER A 158 -15.77 14.75 -22.48
N PRO A 159 -14.62 14.57 -23.16
CA PRO A 159 -14.04 13.27 -23.53
C PRO A 159 -13.71 12.44 -22.29
N ALA A 160 -13.82 11.12 -22.41
CA ALA A 160 -13.58 10.20 -21.32
C ALA A 160 -12.08 10.06 -21.03
N TYR A 161 -11.68 10.34 -19.79
CA TYR A 161 -10.35 10.03 -19.25
C TYR A 161 -10.46 9.89 -17.74
N LYS A 162 -9.53 9.15 -17.13
CA LYS A 162 -9.37 9.12 -15.68
C LYS A 162 -8.00 8.57 -15.28
N VAL A 163 -7.63 8.81 -14.04
CA VAL A 163 -6.58 8.07 -13.31
C VAL A 163 -7.28 7.06 -12.39
N GLN A 164 -6.81 5.82 -12.40
CA GLN A 164 -7.34 4.76 -11.54
C GLN A 164 -6.20 3.95 -10.93
N ARG A 165 -6.24 3.67 -9.62
CA ARG A 165 -5.40 2.64 -9.01
C ARG A 165 -5.98 1.25 -9.23
N VAL A 166 -5.12 0.26 -9.43
CA VAL A 166 -5.51 -1.14 -9.50
C VAL A 166 -5.95 -1.56 -8.10
N ILE A 167 -7.19 -2.06 -7.98
CA ILE A 167 -7.67 -2.61 -6.71
C ILE A 167 -7.16 -4.05 -6.57
N PRO A 168 -6.47 -4.39 -5.47
CA PRO A 168 -6.12 -5.77 -5.18
C PRO A 168 -7.36 -6.65 -5.03
N PRO A 169 -7.31 -7.92 -5.46
CA PRO A 169 -8.37 -8.88 -5.16
C PRO A 169 -8.57 -8.98 -3.64
N GLY A 170 -9.75 -8.57 -3.15
CA GLY A 170 -10.10 -8.58 -1.73
C GLY A 170 -10.25 -7.21 -1.06
N GLY A 171 -9.91 -6.11 -1.75
CA GLY A 171 -10.26 -4.76 -1.31
C GLY A 171 -11.77 -4.48 -1.46
N PRO A 172 -12.32 -3.47 -0.75
CA PRO A 172 -13.69 -3.01 -1.00
C PRO A 172 -13.79 -2.65 -2.49
N GLY A 173 -14.58 -3.39 -3.27
CA GLY A 173 -14.81 -3.09 -4.69
C GLY A 173 -13.90 -3.78 -5.72
N GLY A 174 -12.96 -4.64 -5.31
CA GLY A 174 -12.30 -5.56 -6.24
C GLY A 174 -13.33 -6.54 -6.82
N GLY A 175 -13.74 -6.34 -8.09
CA GLY A 175 -14.58 -7.29 -8.81
C GLY A 175 -13.95 -8.69 -8.81
N ASN A 176 -14.78 -9.73 -8.97
CA ASN A 176 -14.47 -11.16 -8.82
C ASN A 176 -13.40 -11.74 -9.79
N ASN A 177 -12.44 -10.95 -10.25
CA ASN A 177 -11.30 -11.38 -11.02
C ASN A 177 -10.33 -12.10 -10.08
N ILE A 178 -10.46 -13.43 -10.02
CA ILE A 178 -9.53 -14.33 -9.35
C ILE A 178 -8.19 -14.26 -10.08
N GLN A 179 -7.33 -13.31 -9.70
CA GLN A 179 -5.89 -13.40 -9.95
C GLN A 179 -5.28 -14.39 -8.94
N PRO A 180 -4.24 -15.16 -9.32
CA PRO A 180 -3.61 -16.10 -8.41
C PRO A 180 -3.16 -15.37 -7.15
N ILE A 181 -3.64 -15.85 -6.00
CA ILE A 181 -3.17 -15.46 -4.67
C ILE A 181 -1.64 -15.41 -4.75
N PRO A 182 -0.94 -14.35 -4.30
CA PRO A 182 0.51 -14.38 -4.24
C PRO A 182 0.86 -15.62 -3.45
N THR A 183 1.43 -16.62 -4.15
CA THR A 183 1.66 -17.92 -3.55
C THR A 183 2.55 -17.65 -2.34
N LEU A 184 2.02 -17.88 -1.13
CA LEU A 184 2.89 -18.04 0.03
C LEU A 184 3.98 -19.00 -0.45
N SER A 185 5.23 -18.56 -0.40
CA SER A 185 6.33 -19.37 -0.92
C SER A 185 6.20 -20.78 -0.34
N PHE A 186 6.58 -21.81 -1.09
CA PHE A 186 6.41 -23.21 -0.65
C PHE A 186 6.93 -23.44 0.80
N TRP A 187 7.94 -22.66 1.20
CA TRP A 187 8.47 -22.59 2.55
C TRP A 187 7.51 -22.00 3.60
N ALA A 188 6.77 -20.93 3.28
CA ALA A 188 5.76 -20.33 4.15
C ALA A 188 4.57 -21.28 4.40
N LEU A 189 4.14 -22.03 3.38
CA LEU A 189 3.10 -23.06 3.49
C LEU A 189 3.55 -24.24 4.37
N LEU A 190 4.79 -24.69 4.24
CA LEU A 190 5.37 -25.73 5.11
C LEU A 190 5.48 -25.28 6.57
N ILE A 191 5.86 -24.02 6.81
CA ILE A 191 5.97 -23.46 8.16
C ILE A 191 4.58 -23.37 8.81
N LEU A 192 3.56 -22.90 8.08
CA LEU A 192 2.20 -22.82 8.59
C LEU A 192 1.63 -24.21 8.88
N ALA A 193 1.85 -25.19 7.99
CA ALA A 193 1.44 -26.58 8.20
C ALA A 193 2.13 -27.21 9.42
N ALA A 194 3.43 -26.97 9.61
CA ALA A 194 4.17 -27.44 10.78
C ALA A 194 3.66 -26.79 12.08
N LEU A 195 3.30 -25.51 12.04
CA LEU A 195 2.75 -24.78 13.19
C LEU A 195 1.35 -25.31 13.57
N MET A 196 0.48 -25.56 12.59
CA MET A 196 -0.84 -26.14 12.83
C MET A 196 -0.76 -27.58 13.34
N ALA A 197 0.17 -28.40 12.82
CA ALA A 197 0.40 -29.76 13.29
C ALA A 197 0.88 -29.80 14.75
N LEU A 198 1.71 -28.83 15.16
CA LEU A 198 2.17 -28.71 16.55
C LEU A 198 1.02 -28.35 17.50
N GLN A 199 0.11 -27.46 17.08
CA GLN A 199 -1.06 -27.06 17.87
C GLN A 199 -2.08 -28.22 17.98
N GLY A 200 -2.30 -28.96 16.89
CA GLY A 200 -3.17 -30.14 16.90
C GLY A 200 -2.64 -31.28 17.78
N GLY A 201 -1.33 -31.51 17.78
CA GLY A 201 -0.68 -32.50 18.66
C GLY A 201 -0.81 -32.16 20.14
N ARG A 202 -0.76 -30.87 20.49
CA ARG A 202 -0.98 -30.38 21.85
C ARG A 202 -2.41 -30.64 22.34
N LEU A 203 -3.41 -30.38 21.52
CA LEU A 203 -4.83 -30.60 21.85
C LEU A 203 -5.19 -32.10 21.98
N ALA A 204 -4.60 -32.96 21.14
CA ALA A 204 -4.80 -34.41 21.23
C ALA A 204 -4.20 -35.00 22.52
N SER A 205 -3.02 -34.53 22.93
CA SER A 205 -2.37 -34.96 24.17
C SER A 205 -3.11 -34.53 25.44
N GLU A 206 -3.78 -33.37 25.42
CA GLU A 206 -4.59 -32.86 26.53
C GLU A 206 -5.98 -33.50 26.64
N ARG A 207 -6.48 -34.14 25.55
CA ARG A 207 -7.73 -34.93 25.56
C ARG A 207 -7.51 -36.34 26.10
N LEU A 208 -6.38 -36.97 25.78
CA LEU A 208 -6.02 -38.31 26.28
C LEU A 208 -5.69 -38.32 27.79
N ALA A 209 -5.22 -37.19 28.34
CA ALA A 209 -4.94 -37.04 29.77
C ALA A 209 -6.20 -36.82 30.65
N ARG A 210 -7.39 -36.64 30.05
CA ARG A 210 -8.64 -36.33 30.74
C ARG A 210 -9.69 -37.45 30.66
N HIS A 211 -9.28 -38.69 30.38
CA HIS A 211 -10.21 -39.82 30.48
C HIS A 211 -10.41 -40.16 31.97
N PRO A 212 -11.61 -40.00 32.54
CA PRO A 212 -11.87 -40.39 33.91
C PRO A 212 -11.91 -41.91 33.99
N THR A 213 -11.07 -42.51 34.83
CA THR A 213 -11.30 -43.85 35.34
C THR A 213 -12.41 -43.74 36.38
N SER A 214 -13.55 -44.37 36.11
CA SER A 214 -14.60 -44.64 37.11
C SER A 214 -14.07 -45.46 38.27
#